data_AF-A0A7C8E0K7-F1
#
_entry.id   AF-A0A7C8E0K7-F1
#
_cell.length_a   1.000
_cell.length_b   1.000
_cell.length_c   1.000
_cell.angle_alpha   90.00
_cell.angle_beta   90.00
_cell.angle_gamma   90.00
#
_symmetry.space_group_name_H-M   'P 1'
#
loop_
_entity.id
_entity.type
_entity.pdbx_description
1 polymer ?
#
loop_
_entity_poly.entity_id
_entity_poly.type
_entity_poly.pdbx_seq_one_letter_code
_entity_poly.pdbx_strand_id
1 'polypeptide(L)'
;MEIDIHLLMTHKHWDHIQGFPFFDPAYIPTTKISVDGAPGCMKGLSAIFDSKMGDGFFPIKFEDLRAEIKHVDRIKNGPVEIGGVRIDVIPLHHPQGGFGFRFRENSRTLAFITDNELTEKAWAGSRPADFIRFCKDVDLLIHDAQFTPEEISRHRGWGHSDWASAMDLALKAGVKELILFHHHPPRKDDDLDLIVSRCRELALKNNSDMIVHAAREGHEIQI
;
A
#
# COMPACT_ATOMS: atom_id res chain seq x y z
N MET A 1 27.57 5.26 7.94
CA MET A 1 26.90 5.57 6.66
C MET A 1 25.75 6.49 6.99
N GLU A 2 25.61 7.62 6.31
CA GLU A 2 24.44 8.47 6.46
C GLU A 2 23.28 7.79 5.73
N ILE A 3 22.14 7.62 6.41
CA ILE A 3 20.95 6.96 5.87
C ILE A 3 19.86 8.02 5.82
N ASP A 4 19.29 8.28 4.64
CA ASP A 4 18.20 9.23 4.45
C ASP A 4 16.98 8.50 3.88
N ILE A 5 15.88 8.50 4.64
CA ILE A 5 14.68 7.72 4.35
C ILE A 5 13.46 8.64 4.30
N HIS A 6 12.70 8.52 3.21
CA HIS A 6 11.32 9.01 3.16
C HIS A 6 10.34 7.86 3.41
N LEU A 7 9.71 7.87 4.58
CA LEU A 7 8.72 6.87 4.98
C LEU A 7 7.31 7.38 4.63
N LEU A 8 6.69 6.77 3.61
CA LEU A 8 5.33 7.06 3.17
C LEU A 8 4.36 6.05 3.78
N MET A 9 3.44 6.54 4.61
CA MET A 9 2.48 5.70 5.32
C MET A 9 1.11 5.73 4.63
N THR A 10 0.61 4.57 4.22
CA THR A 10 -0.74 4.44 3.62
C THR A 10 -1.83 4.69 4.65
N HIS A 11 -1.71 4.12 5.85
CA HIS A 11 -2.56 4.34 7.00
C HIS A 11 -1.87 3.82 8.27
N LYS A 12 -2.60 3.77 9.39
CA LYS A 12 -2.05 3.53 10.74
C LYS A 12 -2.52 2.23 11.40
N HIS A 13 -3.04 1.28 10.62
CA HIS A 13 -3.35 -0.04 11.17
C HIS A 13 -2.07 -0.78 11.52
N TRP A 14 -2.19 -1.64 12.53
CA TRP A 14 -1.06 -2.23 13.22
C TRP A 14 -0.17 -3.07 12.29
N ASP A 15 -0.76 -3.84 11.38
CA ASP A 15 -0.04 -4.62 10.39
C ASP A 15 0.82 -3.78 9.43
N HIS A 16 0.55 -2.47 9.30
CA HIS A 16 1.34 -1.54 8.47
C HIS A 16 2.42 -0.78 9.26
N ILE A 17 2.41 -0.84 10.60
CA ILE A 17 3.32 -0.06 11.46
C ILE A 17 4.12 -0.91 12.45
N GLN A 18 3.74 -2.17 12.66
CA GLN A 18 4.36 -3.08 13.63
C GLN A 18 5.82 -3.40 13.34
N GLY A 19 6.28 -3.23 12.11
CA GLY A 19 7.70 -3.37 11.78
C GLY A 19 8.58 -2.24 12.31
N PHE A 20 8.02 -1.04 12.56
CA PHE A 20 8.83 0.15 12.85
C PHE A 20 9.65 0.07 14.16
N PRO A 21 9.14 -0.50 15.27
CA PRO A 21 9.95 -0.75 16.46
C PRO A 21 11.17 -1.65 16.23
N PHE A 22 11.16 -2.46 15.18
CA PHE A 22 12.25 -3.37 14.80
C PHE A 22 13.04 -2.88 13.58
N PHE A 23 12.79 -1.63 13.15
CA PHE A 23 13.45 -1.04 12.00
C PHE A 23 14.81 -0.46 12.42
N ASP A 24 15.87 -1.24 12.25
CA ASP A 24 17.25 -0.90 12.64
C ASP A 24 17.67 0.56 12.34
N PRO A 25 17.35 1.15 11.17
CA PRO A 25 17.72 2.54 10.89
C PRO A 25 17.21 3.56 11.92
N ALA A 26 16.08 3.31 12.59
CA ALA A 26 15.53 4.19 13.63
C ALA A 26 16.44 4.31 14.87
N TYR A 27 17.37 3.37 15.06
CA TYR A 27 18.29 3.30 16.20
C TYR A 27 19.71 3.81 15.87
N ILE A 28 19.94 4.28 14.65
CA ILE A 28 21.24 4.76 14.19
C ILE A 28 21.27 6.31 14.23
N PRO A 29 22.18 6.94 15.00
CA PRO A 29 22.23 8.41 15.16
C PRO A 29 22.43 9.21 13.86
N THR A 30 22.99 8.59 12.83
CA THR A 30 23.25 9.23 11.53
C THR A 30 22.11 9.01 10.52
N THR A 31 20.99 8.46 10.95
CA THR A 31 19.81 8.25 10.10
C THR A 31 18.87 9.46 10.20
N LYS A 32 18.34 9.88 9.06
CA LYS A 32 17.21 10.81 8.95
C LYS A 32 16.00 10.07 8.39
N ILE A 33 14.85 10.22 9.03
CA ILE A 33 13.58 9.63 8.60
C ILE A 33 12.54 10.74 8.47
N SER A 34 12.18 11.08 7.24
CA SER A 34 11.08 11.98 6.92
C SER A 34 9.80 11.18 6.74
N VAL A 35 8.87 11.32 7.69
CA VAL A 35 7.56 10.65 7.70
C VAL A 35 6.53 11.53 7.01
N ASP A 36 5.81 10.97 6.04
CA ASP A 36 4.66 11.60 5.37
C ASP A 36 3.59 10.53 5.07
N GLY A 37 2.40 10.94 4.63
CA GLY A 37 1.34 10.00 4.23
C GLY A 37 -0.03 10.38 4.76
N ALA A 38 -0.85 9.36 5.03
CA ALA A 38 -2.23 9.57 5.45
C ALA A 38 -2.36 10.31 6.79
N PRO A 39 -3.48 11.04 7.01
CA PRO A 39 -3.67 11.83 8.23
C PRO A 39 -3.47 11.03 9.52
N GLY A 40 -2.59 11.54 10.38
CA GLY A 40 -2.26 10.91 11.66
C GLY A 40 -1.21 9.80 11.57
N CYS A 41 -0.47 9.69 10.46
CA CYS A 41 0.63 8.74 10.27
C CYS A 41 1.66 8.80 11.41
N MET A 42 2.23 9.98 11.70
CA MET A 42 3.20 10.16 12.79
C MET A 42 2.63 9.75 14.15
N LYS A 43 1.36 10.08 14.43
CA LYS A 43 0.69 9.69 15.67
C LYS A 43 0.55 8.17 15.77
N GLY A 44 0.20 7.49 14.67
CA GLY A 44 0.13 6.03 14.64
C GLY A 44 1.50 5.40 14.88
N LEU A 45 2.51 5.90 14.18
CA LEU A 45 3.89 5.43 14.27
C LEU A 45 4.47 5.60 15.68
N SER A 46 4.20 6.70 16.37
CA SER A 46 4.67 6.90 17.74
C SER A 46 3.85 6.10 18.77
N ALA A 47 2.55 5.91 18.53
CA ALA A 47 1.65 5.22 19.45
C ALA A 47 1.99 3.73 19.63
N ILE A 48 2.70 3.10 18.70
CA ILE A 48 3.13 1.71 18.91
C ILE A 48 4.15 1.56 20.04
N PHE A 49 4.87 2.62 20.38
CA PHE A 49 5.80 2.67 21.52
C PHE A 49 5.09 3.04 22.84
N ASP A 50 3.85 3.54 22.78
CA ASP A 50 3.03 3.91 23.94
C ASP A 50 1.70 3.13 23.91
N SER A 51 1.71 1.91 24.45
CA SER A 51 0.53 1.06 24.43
C SER A 51 -0.59 1.57 25.34
N LYS A 52 -0.33 2.49 26.27
CA LYS A 52 -1.28 2.94 27.33
C LYS A 52 -1.96 1.81 28.10
N MET A 53 -1.49 0.57 27.95
CA MET A 53 -2.02 -0.65 28.57
C MET A 53 -1.20 -1.06 29.80
N GLY A 54 -0.22 -0.24 30.20
CA GLY A 54 0.72 -0.51 31.29
C GLY A 54 2.17 -0.46 30.80
N ASP A 55 3.08 -0.56 31.76
CA ASP A 55 4.50 -0.78 31.56
C ASP A 55 4.78 -2.17 30.96
N GLY A 56 5.70 -2.24 29.97
CA GLY A 56 6.32 -3.51 29.56
C GLY A 56 5.95 -4.11 28.18
N PHE A 57 5.17 -3.44 27.32
CA PHE A 57 4.84 -3.99 25.99
C PHE A 57 5.91 -3.76 24.92
N PHE A 58 6.62 -2.63 24.96
CA PHE A 58 7.85 -2.41 24.21
C PHE A 58 8.84 -1.65 25.11
N PRO A 59 10.13 -2.04 25.17
CA PRO A 59 11.05 -1.56 26.20
C PRO A 59 11.62 -0.15 25.94
N ILE A 60 11.30 0.46 24.80
CA ILE A 60 11.89 1.71 24.32
C ILE A 60 10.76 2.70 24.02
N LYS A 61 10.94 3.98 24.37
CA LYS A 61 10.01 5.05 24.00
C LYS A 61 10.33 5.59 22.62
N PHE A 62 9.36 6.20 21.95
CA PHE A 62 9.60 6.83 20.65
C PHE A 62 10.69 7.93 20.72
N GLU A 63 10.76 8.64 21.84
CA GLU A 63 11.75 9.71 22.08
C GLU A 63 13.17 9.17 22.33
N ASP A 64 13.32 7.88 22.65
CA ASP A 64 14.62 7.23 22.86
C ASP A 64 15.23 6.73 21.54
N LEU A 65 14.50 6.82 20.43
CA LEU A 65 15.02 6.53 19.10
C LEU A 65 16.14 7.51 18.75
N ARG A 66 17.22 6.98 18.15
CA ARG A 66 18.44 7.76 17.92
C ARG A 66 18.45 8.46 16.56
N ALA A 67 17.65 8.00 15.61
CA ALA A 67 17.49 8.65 14.32
C ALA A 67 16.80 10.02 14.46
N GLU A 68 17.10 10.92 13.54
CA GLU A 68 16.34 12.16 13.37
C GLU A 68 15.02 11.85 12.64
N ILE A 69 13.91 11.77 13.37
CA ILE A 69 12.60 11.45 12.79
C ILE A 69 11.71 12.70 12.76
N LYS A 70 11.26 13.09 11.56
CA LYS A 70 10.47 14.31 11.35
C LYS A 70 9.18 14.02 10.58
N HIS A 71 8.08 14.62 11.01
CA HIS A 71 6.83 14.62 10.25
C HIS A 71 6.86 15.79 9.26
N VAL A 72 6.90 15.50 7.96
CA VAL A 72 6.95 16.56 6.93
C VAL A 72 5.56 16.99 6.47
N ASP A 73 4.57 16.08 6.52
CA ASP A 73 3.13 16.37 6.35
C ASP A 73 2.79 17.18 5.07
N ARG A 74 3.50 16.88 3.97
CA ARG A 74 3.40 17.64 2.71
C ARG A 74 2.38 17.01 1.77
N ILE A 75 2.36 15.68 1.68
CA ILE A 75 1.63 14.96 0.62
C ILE A 75 0.10 15.10 0.71
N LYS A 76 -0.43 15.38 1.91
CA LYS A 76 -1.86 15.68 2.09
C LYS A 76 -2.32 16.96 1.36
N ASN A 77 -1.38 17.86 1.03
CA ASN A 77 -1.67 19.12 0.36
C ASN A 77 -1.53 19.03 -1.16
N GLY A 78 -1.14 17.87 -1.69
CA GLY A 78 -0.95 17.63 -3.11
C GLY A 78 0.32 16.85 -3.42
N PRO A 79 0.63 16.67 -4.71
CA PRO A 79 1.78 15.90 -5.13
C PRO A 79 3.10 16.47 -4.60
N VAL A 80 4.02 15.59 -4.24
CA VAL A 80 5.37 15.94 -3.77
C VAL A 80 6.43 15.41 -4.72
N GLU A 81 7.62 15.98 -4.65
CA GLU A 81 8.79 15.50 -5.37
C GLU A 81 9.89 15.15 -4.36
N ILE A 82 10.39 13.92 -4.46
CA ILE A 82 11.38 13.34 -3.55
C ILE A 82 12.42 12.64 -4.41
N GLY A 83 13.67 13.11 -4.40
CA GLY A 83 14.76 12.45 -5.11
C GLY A 83 14.56 12.32 -6.64
N GLY A 84 13.80 13.21 -7.28
CA GLY A 84 13.44 13.12 -8.70
C GLY A 84 12.20 12.27 -9.00
N VAL A 85 11.60 11.66 -7.97
CA VAL A 85 10.34 10.93 -8.07
C VAL A 85 9.18 11.84 -7.69
N ARG A 86 8.23 12.00 -8.61
CA ARG A 86 6.95 12.65 -8.31
C ARG A 86 5.99 11.64 -7.71
N ILE A 87 5.33 12.03 -6.63
CA ILE A 87 4.43 11.18 -5.85
C ILE A 87 3.07 11.87 -5.73
N ASP A 88 2.04 11.26 -6.28
CA ASP A 88 0.64 11.68 -6.16
C ASP A 88 -0.12 10.73 -5.24
N VAL A 89 -1.25 11.19 -4.69
CA VAL A 89 -2.08 10.42 -3.76
C VAL A 89 -3.53 10.31 -4.23
N ILE A 90 -4.18 9.22 -3.83
CA ILE A 90 -5.62 8.99 -3.94
C ILE A 90 -6.15 8.52 -2.58
N PRO A 91 -7.31 9.02 -2.09
CA PRO A 91 -7.91 8.47 -0.87
C PRO A 91 -8.35 7.02 -1.07
N LEU A 92 -8.04 6.16 -0.10
CA LEU A 92 -8.50 4.78 -0.06
C LEU A 92 -9.89 4.67 0.56
N HIS A 93 -10.70 3.74 0.08
CA HIS A 93 -11.95 3.36 0.73
C HIS A 93 -11.68 2.25 1.75
N HIS A 94 -11.20 2.66 2.91
CA HIS A 94 -10.78 1.77 4.00
C HIS A 94 -11.25 2.33 5.34
N PRO A 95 -11.66 1.53 6.34
CA PRO A 95 -11.97 2.06 7.67
C PRO A 95 -10.92 3.06 8.17
N GLN A 96 -11.37 4.22 8.64
CA GLN A 96 -10.52 5.33 9.10
C GLN A 96 -9.68 6.04 8.00
N GLY A 97 -9.80 5.58 6.76
CA GLY A 97 -9.16 6.13 5.57
C GLY A 97 -7.68 5.81 5.45
N GLY A 98 -7.14 6.16 4.29
CA GLY A 98 -5.75 5.97 3.94
C GLY A 98 -5.43 6.63 2.61
N PHE A 99 -4.16 6.55 2.20
CA PHE A 99 -3.69 7.00 0.89
C PHE A 99 -3.10 5.84 0.10
N GLY A 100 -3.52 5.75 -1.17
CA GLY A 100 -2.78 5.07 -2.20
C GLY A 100 -1.81 6.04 -2.87
N PHE A 101 -0.69 5.53 -3.37
CA PHE A 101 0.38 6.35 -3.95
C PHE A 101 0.57 6.03 -5.43
N ARG A 102 0.91 7.05 -6.22
CA ARG A 102 1.40 6.89 -7.60
C ARG A 102 2.76 7.57 -7.70
N PHE A 103 3.77 6.78 -8.02
CA PHE A 103 5.14 7.21 -8.23
C PHE A 103 5.40 7.38 -9.72
N ARG A 104 6.11 8.43 -10.07
CA ARG A 104 6.52 8.74 -11.44
C ARG A 104 7.96 9.20 -11.45
N GLU A 105 8.79 8.45 -12.15
CA GLU A 105 10.20 8.77 -12.35
C GLU A 105 10.51 8.58 -13.83
N ASN A 106 10.94 9.63 -14.51
CA ASN A 106 11.15 9.63 -15.96
C ASN A 106 9.91 9.12 -16.71
N SER A 107 10.04 8.01 -17.45
CA SER A 107 8.95 7.36 -18.18
C SER A 107 8.32 6.18 -17.43
N ARG A 108 8.74 5.91 -16.19
CA ARG A 108 8.27 4.78 -15.37
C ARG A 108 7.26 5.24 -14.33
N THR A 109 6.25 4.39 -14.12
CA THR A 109 5.12 4.69 -13.25
C THR A 109 4.69 3.47 -12.45
N LEU A 110 4.55 3.66 -11.13
CA LEU A 110 4.11 2.65 -10.18
C LEU A 110 2.90 3.19 -9.43
N ALA A 111 1.87 2.38 -9.23
CA ALA A 111 0.79 2.65 -8.29
C ALA A 111 0.80 1.61 -7.16
N PHE A 112 0.67 2.08 -5.92
CA PHE A 112 0.58 1.25 -4.72
C PHE A 112 -0.76 1.53 -4.02
N ILE A 113 -1.70 0.61 -4.15
CA ILE A 113 -3.08 0.69 -3.65
C ILE A 113 -3.30 -0.51 -2.71
N THR A 114 -2.80 -0.41 -1.49
CA THR A 114 -3.08 -1.41 -0.44
C THR A 114 -4.44 -1.15 0.21
N ASP A 115 -4.95 -2.13 0.94
CA ASP A 115 -6.10 -2.05 1.86
C ASP A 115 -7.20 -1.11 1.35
N ASN A 116 -7.80 -1.47 0.21
CA ASN A 116 -8.81 -0.64 -0.44
C ASN A 116 -10.02 -1.47 -0.85
N GLU A 117 -11.22 -1.04 -0.50
CA GLU A 117 -12.43 -1.68 -1.01
C GLU A 117 -12.94 -1.02 -2.30
N LEU A 118 -12.92 -1.80 -3.39
CA LEU A 118 -13.54 -1.40 -4.66
C LEU A 118 -15.07 -1.57 -4.59
N THR A 119 -15.78 -0.45 -4.52
CA THR A 119 -17.26 -0.41 -4.44
C THR A 119 -17.82 0.91 -4.96
N GLU A 120 -18.98 0.87 -5.62
CA GLU A 120 -19.68 2.07 -6.09
C GLU A 120 -20.25 2.94 -4.95
N LYS A 121 -20.39 2.35 -3.75
CA LYS A 121 -20.83 3.07 -2.54
C LYS A 121 -19.67 3.73 -1.78
N ALA A 122 -18.50 3.84 -2.41
CA ALA A 122 -17.32 4.41 -1.80
C ALA A 122 -17.43 5.93 -1.57
N TRP A 123 -16.49 6.45 -0.79
CA TRP A 123 -16.37 7.86 -0.50
C TRP A 123 -16.03 8.68 -1.77
N ALA A 124 -16.18 10.00 -1.67
CA ALA A 124 -15.84 10.89 -2.76
C ALA A 124 -14.33 10.77 -3.08
N GLY A 125 -13.99 10.56 -4.35
CA GLY A 125 -12.61 10.44 -4.82
C GLY A 125 -12.00 9.04 -4.65
N SER A 126 -12.76 8.06 -4.18
CA SER A 126 -12.31 6.67 -3.98
C SER A 126 -13.26 5.67 -4.63
N ARG A 127 -13.94 6.03 -5.73
CA ARG A 127 -14.78 5.10 -6.50
C ARG A 127 -13.92 4.30 -7.49
N PRO A 128 -14.37 3.15 -8.00
CA PRO A 128 -13.63 2.38 -9.01
C PRO A 128 -13.16 3.22 -10.20
N ALA A 129 -13.99 4.15 -10.69
CA ALA A 129 -13.62 5.07 -11.77
C ALA A 129 -12.46 6.02 -11.41
N ASP A 130 -12.34 6.43 -10.15
CA ASP A 130 -11.23 7.26 -9.67
C ASP A 130 -9.93 6.46 -9.65
N PHE A 131 -9.97 5.22 -9.19
CA PHE A 131 -8.80 4.34 -9.21
C PHE A 131 -8.38 3.95 -10.63
N ILE A 132 -9.33 3.69 -11.54
CA ILE A 132 -9.02 3.45 -12.96
C ILE A 132 -8.28 4.65 -13.56
N ARG A 133 -8.74 5.88 -13.28
CA ARG A 133 -8.08 7.10 -13.73
C ARG A 133 -6.70 7.26 -13.09
N PHE A 134 -6.59 6.97 -11.80
CA PHE A 134 -5.33 7.09 -11.06
C PHE A 134 -4.28 6.09 -11.53
N CYS A 135 -4.68 4.85 -11.82
CA CYS A 135 -3.81 3.77 -12.31
C CYS A 135 -3.67 3.76 -13.84
N LYS A 136 -4.19 4.78 -14.54
CA LYS A 136 -4.18 4.80 -16.00
C LYS A 136 -2.75 4.68 -16.55
N ASP A 137 -2.57 3.62 -17.35
CA ASP A 137 -1.36 3.24 -18.08
C ASP A 137 -0.11 3.12 -17.20
N VAL A 138 -0.27 2.72 -15.93
CA VAL A 138 0.89 2.49 -15.06
C VAL A 138 1.68 1.26 -15.50
N ASP A 139 3.01 1.31 -15.35
CA ASP A 139 3.87 0.17 -15.64
C ASP A 139 3.64 -0.94 -14.63
N LEU A 140 3.51 -0.58 -13.35
CA LEU A 140 3.27 -1.53 -12.28
C LEU A 140 2.13 -1.04 -11.36
N LEU A 141 1.17 -1.93 -11.07
CA LEU A 141 0.17 -1.75 -10.03
C LEU A 141 0.37 -2.83 -8.97
N ILE A 142 0.59 -2.42 -7.73
CA ILE A 142 0.46 -3.29 -6.55
C ILE A 142 -0.88 -2.97 -5.91
N HIS A 143 -1.77 -3.97 -5.83
CA HIS A 143 -3.10 -3.80 -5.29
C HIS A 143 -3.44 -4.90 -4.27
N ASP A 144 -4.15 -4.54 -3.20
CA ASP A 144 -4.68 -5.54 -2.27
C ASP A 144 -5.66 -6.49 -2.97
N ALA A 145 -5.59 -7.77 -2.62
CA ALA A 145 -6.42 -8.81 -3.20
C ALA A 145 -6.77 -9.83 -2.11
N GLN A 146 -7.19 -9.30 -0.96
CA GLN A 146 -7.35 -10.10 0.26
C GLN A 146 -8.37 -11.22 0.04
N PHE A 147 -9.50 -10.91 -0.58
CA PHE A 147 -10.64 -11.83 -0.70
C PHE A 147 -10.79 -12.47 -2.08
N THR A 148 -11.58 -13.54 -2.14
CA THR A 148 -12.16 -14.05 -3.38
C THR A 148 -13.51 -13.38 -3.70
N PRO A 149 -13.99 -13.45 -4.95
CA PRO A 149 -15.35 -13.03 -5.31
C PRO A 149 -16.44 -13.69 -4.47
N GLU A 150 -16.22 -14.92 -4.02
CA GLU A 150 -17.15 -15.66 -3.17
C GLU A 150 -17.17 -15.14 -1.73
N GLU A 151 -16.05 -14.61 -1.24
CA GLU A 151 -15.88 -14.09 0.11
C GLU A 151 -16.34 -12.63 0.26
N ILE A 152 -16.18 -11.80 -0.78
CA ILE A 152 -16.26 -10.34 -0.66
C ILE A 152 -17.60 -9.85 -0.10
N SER A 153 -18.71 -10.52 -0.42
CA SER A 153 -20.04 -10.14 0.04
C SER A 153 -20.18 -10.10 1.57
N ARG A 154 -19.43 -10.96 2.28
CA ARG A 154 -19.43 -11.05 3.75
C ARG A 154 -18.46 -10.08 4.43
N HIS A 155 -17.58 -9.46 3.65
CA HIS A 155 -16.49 -8.61 4.14
C HIS A 155 -16.61 -7.16 3.65
N ARG A 156 -17.75 -6.79 3.04
CA ARG A 156 -18.03 -5.39 2.68
C ARG A 156 -17.98 -4.49 3.91
N GLY A 157 -17.31 -3.35 3.78
CA GLY A 157 -17.00 -2.41 4.85
C GLY A 157 -15.69 -2.68 5.58
N TRP A 158 -14.98 -3.78 5.27
CA TRP A 158 -13.67 -4.06 5.88
C TRP A 158 -12.53 -3.31 5.19
N GLY A 159 -12.80 -2.72 4.01
CA GLY A 159 -11.81 -1.91 3.31
C GLY A 159 -10.80 -2.72 2.52
N HIS A 160 -11.18 -3.89 2.01
CA HIS A 160 -10.34 -4.73 1.16
C HIS A 160 -11.12 -5.18 -0.08
N SER A 161 -10.37 -5.51 -1.12
CA SER A 161 -10.89 -5.97 -2.40
C SER A 161 -10.75 -7.47 -2.58
N ASP A 162 -11.57 -8.00 -3.49
CA ASP A 162 -11.30 -9.30 -4.08
C ASP A 162 -10.38 -9.19 -5.30
N TRP A 163 -9.69 -10.29 -5.60
CA TRP A 163 -8.74 -10.35 -6.71
C TRP A 163 -9.38 -10.08 -8.08
N ALA A 164 -10.67 -10.41 -8.29
CA ALA A 164 -11.32 -10.21 -9.59
C ALA A 164 -11.66 -8.74 -9.82
N SER A 165 -12.09 -8.03 -8.78
CA SER A 165 -12.28 -6.58 -8.82
C SER A 165 -10.97 -5.84 -9.08
N ALA A 166 -9.87 -6.25 -8.43
CA ALA A 166 -8.54 -5.68 -8.69
C ALA A 166 -8.08 -5.94 -10.13
N MET A 167 -8.32 -7.14 -10.66
CA MET A 167 -8.03 -7.51 -12.05
C MET A 167 -8.82 -6.67 -13.06
N ASP A 168 -10.13 -6.49 -12.84
CA ASP A 168 -11.00 -5.68 -13.70
C ASP A 168 -10.56 -4.21 -13.74
N LEU A 169 -10.19 -3.65 -12.59
CA LEU A 169 -9.60 -2.31 -12.50
C LEU A 169 -8.31 -2.22 -13.32
N ALA A 170 -7.39 -3.19 -13.15
CA ALA A 170 -6.09 -3.18 -13.84
C ALA A 170 -6.25 -3.25 -15.37
N LEU A 171 -7.15 -4.12 -15.85
CA LEU A 171 -7.50 -4.22 -17.28
C LEU A 171 -8.06 -2.89 -17.81
N LYS A 172 -9.03 -2.30 -17.12
CA LYS A 172 -9.66 -1.03 -17.53
C LYS A 172 -8.68 0.14 -17.49
N ALA A 173 -7.73 0.10 -16.57
CA ALA A 173 -6.69 1.11 -16.44
C ALA A 173 -5.54 0.93 -17.45
N GLY A 174 -5.46 -0.20 -18.17
CA GLY A 174 -4.35 -0.46 -19.10
C GLY A 174 -3.01 -0.68 -18.37
N VAL A 175 -3.06 -1.28 -17.18
CA VAL A 175 -1.88 -1.65 -16.40
C VAL A 175 -1.02 -2.65 -17.16
N LYS A 176 0.31 -2.50 -17.14
CA LYS A 176 1.23 -3.45 -17.81
C LYS A 176 1.54 -4.66 -16.92
N GLU A 177 1.76 -4.44 -15.63
CA GLU A 177 2.00 -5.50 -14.65
C GLU A 177 1.16 -5.28 -13.38
N LEU A 178 0.48 -6.35 -12.93
CA LEU A 178 -0.32 -6.37 -11.72
C LEU A 178 0.29 -7.33 -10.69
N ILE A 179 0.57 -6.81 -9.50
CA ILE A 179 0.95 -7.59 -8.32
C ILE A 179 -0.21 -7.59 -7.33
N LEU A 180 -0.73 -8.77 -7.07
CA LEU A 180 -1.71 -9.03 -6.02
C LEU A 180 -0.98 -9.06 -4.67
N PHE A 181 -1.42 -8.26 -3.71
CA PHE A 181 -0.80 -8.08 -2.39
C PHE A 181 -1.85 -8.25 -1.26
N HIS A 182 -1.40 -8.26 0.01
CA HIS A 182 -2.25 -8.28 1.22
C HIS A 182 -3.30 -9.40 1.20
N HIS A 183 -2.86 -10.62 0.92
CA HIS A 183 -3.72 -11.80 0.84
C HIS A 183 -4.35 -12.15 2.19
N HIS A 184 -5.52 -12.79 2.18
CA HIS A 184 -6.14 -13.30 3.41
C HIS A 184 -5.16 -14.25 4.14
N PRO A 185 -4.80 -14.01 5.42
CA PRO A 185 -3.68 -14.69 6.07
C PRO A 185 -3.72 -16.24 6.07
N PRO A 186 -4.90 -16.89 6.14
CA PRO A 186 -5.01 -18.34 5.98
C PRO A 186 -4.74 -18.93 4.58
N ARG A 187 -4.61 -18.10 3.53
CA ARG A 187 -4.32 -18.59 2.16
C ARG A 187 -2.93 -19.21 2.11
N LYS A 188 -2.83 -20.37 1.45
CA LYS A 188 -1.57 -21.07 1.20
C LYS A 188 -1.06 -20.78 -0.21
N ASP A 189 0.18 -21.18 -0.48
CA ASP A 189 0.82 -21.02 -1.79
C ASP A 189 -0.04 -21.59 -2.93
N ASP A 190 -0.58 -22.81 -2.79
CA ASP A 190 -1.45 -23.43 -3.79
C ASP A 190 -2.73 -22.59 -4.08
N ASP A 191 -3.27 -21.92 -3.06
CA ASP A 191 -4.44 -21.04 -3.23
C ASP A 191 -4.08 -19.79 -4.02
N LEU A 192 -2.90 -19.22 -3.75
CA LEU A 192 -2.39 -18.04 -4.45
C LEU A 192 -2.04 -18.36 -5.89
N ASP A 193 -1.41 -19.51 -6.15
CA ASP A 193 -1.10 -19.99 -7.50
C ASP A 193 -2.37 -20.17 -8.34
N LEU A 194 -3.43 -20.71 -7.73
CA LEU A 194 -4.73 -20.84 -8.40
C LEU A 194 -5.34 -19.46 -8.72
N ILE A 195 -5.24 -18.49 -7.82
CA ILE A 195 -5.72 -17.12 -8.05
C ILE A 195 -4.94 -16.47 -9.20
N VAL A 196 -3.61 -16.56 -9.18
CA VAL A 196 -2.74 -16.02 -10.25
C VAL A 196 -3.07 -16.67 -11.60
N SER A 197 -3.27 -17.99 -11.64
CA SER A 197 -3.70 -18.70 -12.85
C SER A 197 -5.01 -18.14 -13.39
N ARG A 198 -6.02 -17.95 -12.53
CA ARG A 198 -7.32 -17.37 -12.93
C ARG A 198 -7.18 -15.94 -13.47
N CYS A 199 -6.35 -15.11 -12.85
CA CYS A 199 -6.10 -13.75 -13.35
C CYS A 199 -5.44 -13.77 -14.72
N ARG A 200 -4.45 -14.65 -14.95
CA ARG A 200 -3.79 -14.81 -16.26
C ARG A 200 -4.77 -15.29 -17.34
N GLU A 201 -5.66 -16.22 -17.02
CA GLU A 201 -6.73 -16.63 -17.92
C GLU A 201 -7.67 -15.46 -18.27
N LEU A 202 -8.01 -14.60 -17.30
CA LEU A 202 -8.81 -13.40 -17.54
C LEU A 202 -8.07 -12.39 -18.42
N ALA A 203 -6.75 -12.20 -18.24
CA ALA A 203 -5.94 -11.35 -19.10
C ALA A 203 -6.03 -11.81 -20.57
N LEU A 204 -5.81 -13.11 -20.80
CA LEU A 204 -5.87 -13.73 -22.12
C LEU A 204 -7.27 -13.59 -22.75
N LYS A 205 -8.35 -13.85 -21.98
CA LYS A 205 -9.73 -13.69 -22.45
C LYS A 205 -10.07 -12.25 -22.86
N ASN A 206 -9.37 -11.27 -22.29
CA ASN A 206 -9.53 -9.85 -22.63
C ASN A 206 -8.50 -9.34 -23.66
N ASN A 207 -7.73 -10.23 -24.31
CA ASN A 207 -6.65 -9.88 -25.24
C ASN A 207 -5.64 -8.88 -24.63
N SER A 208 -5.32 -9.04 -23.36
CA SER A 208 -4.37 -8.22 -22.63
C SER A 208 -3.05 -8.96 -22.45
N ASP A 209 -1.94 -8.29 -22.75
CA ASP A 209 -0.58 -8.77 -22.46
C ASP A 209 -0.14 -8.47 -21.02
N MET A 210 -1.08 -8.07 -20.14
CA MET A 210 -0.77 -7.72 -18.76
C MET A 210 -0.18 -8.92 -18.01
N ILE A 211 0.97 -8.68 -17.39
CA ILE A 211 1.65 -9.65 -16.55
C ILE A 211 0.99 -9.64 -15.17
N VAL A 212 0.75 -10.83 -14.58
CA VAL A 212 0.14 -10.95 -13.25
C VAL A 212 0.96 -11.86 -12.34
N HIS A 213 1.22 -11.38 -11.12
CA HIS A 213 1.93 -12.07 -10.05
C HIS A 213 1.22 -11.88 -8.70
N ALA A 214 1.50 -12.78 -7.75
CA ALA A 214 1.27 -12.54 -6.33
C ALA A 214 2.57 -12.05 -5.70
N ALA A 215 2.47 -11.09 -4.77
CA ALA A 215 3.60 -10.66 -3.97
C ALA A 215 4.07 -11.80 -3.07
N ARG A 216 5.38 -11.87 -2.82
CA ARG A 216 6.00 -12.78 -1.87
C ARG A 216 7.20 -12.11 -1.22
N GLU A 217 7.51 -12.47 0.02
CA GLU A 217 8.63 -11.95 0.77
C GLU A 217 9.95 -12.23 0.04
N GLY A 218 10.86 -11.24 0.05
CA GLY A 218 12.16 -11.33 -0.61
C GLY A 218 12.13 -11.23 -2.14
N HIS A 219 10.97 -10.97 -2.77
CA HIS A 219 10.89 -10.73 -4.20
C HIS A 219 11.31 -9.29 -4.54
N GLU A 220 12.18 -9.15 -5.54
CA GLU A 220 12.63 -7.87 -6.10
C GLU A 220 12.13 -7.72 -7.53
N ILE A 221 11.70 -6.52 -7.89
CA ILE A 221 11.13 -6.21 -9.21
C ILE A 221 11.79 -4.94 -9.74
N GLN A 222 12.21 -5.00 -11.00
CA GLN A 222 12.79 -3.86 -11.72
C GLN A 222 11.74 -3.31 -12.68
N ILE A 223 11.43 -2.02 -12.53
CA ILE A 223 10.49 -1.30 -13.39
C ILE A 223 11.20 -0.32 -14.31
#